data_AF-A0A2I1HWB6-F1
#
_entry.id   AF-A0A2I1HWB6-F1
#
_cell.length_a   1.000
_cell.length_b   1.000
_cell.length_c   1.000
_cell.angle_alpha   90.00
_cell.angle_beta   90.00
_cell.angle_gamma   90.00
#
_symmetry.space_group_name_H-M   'P 1'
#
loop_
_entity.id
_entity.type
_entity.pdbx_description
1 polymer ?
#
loop_
_entity_poly.entity_id
_entity_poly.type
_entity_poly.pdbx_seq_one_letter_code
_entity_poly.pdbx_strand_id
1 'polypeptide(L)'
;MLEIIKIITSERQQITRNNVVDVFRQSQAKDVKNKFGELPIYLEKFSRKLKTKEDAFLLLDDLVLRDLVEEDIILTRSPTAQTFTCSVFILGITDGAIAKTITEDWRYLIKTSR
;
A
#
# COMPACT_ATOMS: atom_id res chain seq x y z
N MET A 1 -1.09 -7.46 2.30
CA MET A 1 -0.98 -6.07 1.81
C MET A 1 -2.31 -5.36 1.95
N LEU A 2 -3.45 -5.98 1.61
CA LEU A 2 -4.79 -5.38 1.74
C LEU A 2 -5.10 -4.85 3.15
N GLU A 3 -4.80 -5.62 4.21
CA GLU A 3 -4.99 -5.15 5.59
C GLU A 3 -4.21 -3.88 5.91
N ILE A 4 -2.98 -3.75 5.39
CA ILE A 4 -2.16 -2.56 5.60
C ILE A 4 -2.79 -1.37 4.89
N ILE A 5 -3.18 -1.55 3.62
CA ILE A 5 -3.84 -0.50 2.85
C ILE A 5 -5.08 -0.03 3.60
N LYS A 6 -5.92 -0.96 4.07
CA LYS A 6 -7.12 -0.64 4.86
C LYS A 6 -6.80 0.21 6.10
N ILE A 7 -5.80 -0.20 6.89
CA ILE A 7 -5.42 0.52 8.10
C ILE A 7 -4.91 1.93 7.77
N ILE A 8 -3.92 2.03 6.87
CA ILE A 8 -3.26 3.32 6.64
C ILE A 8 -4.13 4.32 5.90
N THR A 9 -5.08 3.87 5.09
CA THR A 9 -6.04 4.75 4.39
C THR A 9 -7.20 5.18 5.29
N SER A 10 -7.58 4.38 6.30
CA SER A 10 -8.59 4.78 7.29
C SER A 10 -8.11 5.88 8.24
N GLU A 11 -6.82 5.93 8.53
CA GLU A 11 -6.24 6.84 9.53
C GLU A 11 -5.64 8.11 8.93
N ARG A 12 -5.35 8.12 7.62
CA ARG A 12 -4.51 9.15 7.00
C ARG A 12 -4.96 9.50 5.58
N GLN A 13 -4.81 10.76 5.22
CA GLN A 13 -5.05 11.26 3.87
C GLN A 13 -3.78 11.15 3.01
N GLN A 14 -3.97 11.10 1.69
CA GLN A 14 -2.90 11.17 0.67
C GLN A 14 -1.81 10.11 0.86
N ILE A 15 -2.22 8.84 0.94
CA ILE A 15 -1.29 7.72 0.98
C ILE A 15 -0.71 7.49 -0.41
N THR A 16 0.62 7.49 -0.52
CA THR A 16 1.30 7.17 -1.79
C THR A 16 1.60 5.68 -1.89
N ARG A 17 1.85 5.18 -3.11
CA ARG A 17 2.30 3.80 -3.34
C ARG A 17 3.56 3.44 -2.55
N ASN A 18 4.51 4.36 -2.45
CA ASN A 18 5.71 4.18 -1.62
C ASN A 18 5.35 3.94 -0.15
N ASN A 19 4.36 4.67 0.39
CA ASN A 19 3.96 4.48 1.78
C ASN A 19 3.41 3.07 2.03
N VAL A 20 2.55 2.54 1.16
CA VAL A 20 2.07 1.15 1.26
C VAL A 20 3.24 0.18 1.24
N VAL A 21 4.15 0.32 0.27
CA VAL A 21 5.30 -0.59 0.10
C VAL A 21 6.25 -0.52 1.30
N ASP A 22 6.55 0.66 1.79
CA ASP A 22 7.45 0.86 2.92
C ASP A 22 6.86 0.30 4.22
N VAL A 23 5.55 0.47 4.46
CA VAL A 23 4.86 -0.14 5.61
C VAL A 23 4.76 -1.65 5.46
N PHE A 24 4.41 -2.16 4.26
CA PHE A 24 4.33 -3.59 3.99
C PHE A 24 5.67 -4.33 4.18
N ARG A 25 6.77 -3.65 3.84
CA ARG A 25 8.13 -4.17 4.05
C ARG A 25 8.69 -3.84 5.43
N GLN A 26 7.92 -3.16 6.28
CA GLN A 26 8.34 -2.71 7.61
C GLN A 26 9.65 -1.92 7.57
N SER A 27 9.77 -0.99 6.61
CA SER A 27 10.96 -0.16 6.45
C SER A 27 11.30 0.55 7.75
N GLN A 28 12.58 0.48 8.14
CA GLN A 28 13.11 1.09 9.36
C GLN A 28 13.64 2.51 9.12
N ALA A 29 13.43 3.06 7.92
CA ALA A 29 13.84 4.41 7.57
C ALA A 29 13.18 5.42 8.53
N LYS A 30 13.94 6.46 8.91
CA LYS A 30 13.54 7.40 9.97
C LYS A 30 12.24 8.13 9.65
N ASP A 31 12.09 8.56 8.41
CA ASP A 31 10.89 9.20 7.87
C ASP A 31 9.67 8.28 7.90
N VAL A 32 9.84 7.01 7.52
CA VAL A 32 8.76 6.00 7.57
C VAL A 32 8.36 5.73 9.01
N LYS A 33 9.31 5.55 9.92
CA LYS A 33 9.02 5.35 11.35
C LYS A 33 8.32 6.54 11.99
N ASN A 34 8.76 7.75 11.70
CA ASN A 34 8.11 8.95 12.21
C ASN A 34 6.66 9.05 11.71
N LYS A 35 6.39 8.59 10.49
CA LYS A 35 5.05 8.63 9.91
C LYS A 35 4.18 7.46 10.33
N PHE A 36 4.71 6.24 10.46
CA PHE A 36 3.90 5.01 10.59
C PHE A 36 4.31 4.09 11.76
N GLY A 37 5.29 4.49 12.57
CA GLY A 37 5.89 3.62 13.59
C GLY A 37 4.96 3.18 14.72
N GLU A 38 3.81 3.84 14.87
CA GLU A 38 2.76 3.47 15.83
C GLU A 38 1.87 2.32 15.34
N LEU A 39 1.93 1.97 14.04
CA LEU A 39 1.11 0.90 13.50
C LEU A 39 1.50 -0.45 14.13
N PRO A 40 0.52 -1.33 14.43
CA PRO A 40 0.77 -2.63 15.04
C PRO A 40 1.81 -3.48 14.30
N ILE A 41 1.91 -3.31 12.98
CA ILE A 41 2.89 -4.00 12.13
C ILE A 41 4.36 -3.71 12.50
N TYR A 42 4.64 -2.59 13.17
CA TYR A 42 5.97 -2.24 13.67
C TYR A 42 6.21 -2.65 15.13
N LEU A 43 5.14 -2.98 15.87
CA LEU A 43 5.20 -3.40 17.28
C LEU A 43 5.39 -4.92 17.41
N GLU A 44 4.93 -5.70 16.43
CA GLU A 44 5.13 -7.14 16.37
C GLU A 44 6.62 -7.48 16.12
N LYS A 45 7.23 -8.31 16.99
CA LYS A 45 8.55 -8.89 16.73
C LYS A 45 8.42 -9.97 15.66
N PHE A 46 8.79 -9.70 14.42
CA PHE A 46 8.79 -10.74 13.39
C PHE A 46 9.98 -10.75 12.44
N SER A 47 10.22 -11.95 11.90
CA SER A 47 11.28 -12.29 10.96
C SER A 47 11.22 -11.39 9.72
N ARG A 48 12.37 -10.79 9.39
CA ARG A 48 12.56 -9.98 8.19
C ARG A 48 12.18 -10.83 6.98
N LYS A 49 10.94 -10.70 6.47
CA LYS A 49 10.61 -11.23 5.16
C LYS A 49 11.41 -10.38 4.18
N LEU A 50 12.48 -10.95 3.65
CA LEU A 50 13.26 -10.39 2.54
C LEU A 50 12.36 -10.37 1.30
N LYS A 51 11.41 -9.43 1.28
CA LYS A 51 10.68 -9.04 0.08
C LYS A 51 11.36 -7.80 -0.49
N THR A 52 11.77 -7.88 -1.74
CA THR A 52 12.39 -6.76 -2.43
C THR A 52 11.39 -5.61 -2.56
N LYS A 53 11.86 -4.40 -2.88
CA LYS A 53 10.93 -3.27 -3.05
C LYS A 53 10.06 -3.50 -4.29
N GLU A 54 10.69 -4.08 -5.31
CA GLU A 54 10.16 -4.45 -6.61
C GLU A 54 9.03 -5.47 -6.46
N ASP A 55 9.23 -6.56 -5.71
CA ASP A 55 8.18 -7.56 -5.47
C ASP A 55 6.96 -6.97 -4.78
N ALA A 56 7.16 -6.02 -3.86
CA ALA A 56 6.07 -5.35 -3.16
C ALA A 56 5.31 -4.40 -4.09
N PHE A 57 5.99 -3.74 -5.05
CA PHE A 57 5.30 -2.96 -6.07
C PHE A 57 4.51 -3.83 -7.03
N LEU A 58 5.10 -4.92 -7.52
CA LEU A 58 4.40 -5.86 -8.40
C LEU A 58 3.14 -6.43 -7.73
N LEU A 59 3.22 -6.70 -6.43
CA LEU A 59 2.07 -7.10 -5.64
C LEU A 59 0.99 -6.02 -5.59
N LEU A 60 1.39 -4.75 -5.41
CA LEU A 60 0.45 -3.63 -5.39
C LEU A 60 -0.19 -3.40 -6.76
N ASP A 61 0.58 -3.50 -7.84
CA ASP A 61 0.06 -3.44 -9.22
C ASP A 61 -0.97 -4.54 -9.48
N ASP A 62 -0.67 -5.77 -9.10
CA ASP A 62 -1.58 -6.90 -9.24
C ASP A 62 -2.90 -6.67 -8.46
N LEU A 63 -2.85 -6.06 -7.27
CA LEU A 63 -4.04 -5.70 -6.51
C LEU A 63 -4.90 -4.63 -7.20
N VAL A 64 -4.28 -3.62 -7.79
CA VAL A 64 -4.97 -2.55 -8.53
C VAL A 64 -5.60 -3.12 -9.81
N LEU A 65 -4.85 -3.93 -10.57
CA LEU A 65 -5.34 -4.57 -11.80
C LEU A 65 -6.52 -5.53 -11.55
N ARG A 66 -6.60 -6.12 -10.36
CA ARG A 66 -7.69 -7.02 -9.95
C ARG A 66 -8.90 -6.30 -9.35
N ASP A 67 -8.88 -4.97 -9.34
CA ASP A 67 -9.93 -4.13 -8.77
C ASP A 67 -10.16 -4.41 -7.28
N LEU A 68 -9.05 -4.60 -6.54
CA LEU A 68 -9.06 -4.83 -5.09
C LEU A 68 -8.61 -3.59 -4.31
N VAL A 69 -7.92 -2.67 -4.98
CA VAL A 69 -7.36 -1.45 -4.42
C VAL A 69 -7.69 -0.31 -5.37
N GLU A 70 -8.22 0.77 -4.83
CA GLU A 70 -8.55 1.97 -5.58
C GLU A 70 -7.40 2.98 -5.50
N GLU A 71 -7.05 3.54 -6.66
CA GLU A 71 -6.05 4.61 -6.77
C GLU A 71 -6.68 5.85 -7.39
N ASP A 72 -6.24 7.01 -6.93
CA ASP A 72 -6.53 8.31 -7.54
C ASP A 72 -5.29 8.83 -8.27
N ILE A 73 -5.48 9.28 -9.50
CA ILE A 73 -4.41 9.78 -10.37
C ILE A 73 -4.68 11.25 -10.67
N ILE A 74 -3.89 12.12 -10.05
CA ILE A 74 -3.97 13.56 -10.24
C ILE A 74 -2.90 13.98 -11.25
N LEU A 75 -3.35 14.40 -12.43
CA LEU A 75 -2.51 15.00 -13.46
C LEU A 75 -2.61 16.52 -13.37
N THR A 76 -1.51 17.16 -12.96
CA THR A 76 -1.44 18.62 -12.90
C THR A 76 -0.55 19.14 -14.02
N ARG A 77 -1.08 20.05 -14.83
CA ARG A 77 -0.28 20.77 -15.83
C ARG A 77 0.46 21.91 -15.15
N SER A 78 1.77 22.01 -15.35
CA SER A 78 2.51 23.18 -14.89
C SER A 78 2.03 24.43 -15.64
N PRO A 79 1.72 25.54 -14.95
CA PRO A 79 1.26 26.76 -15.61
C PRO A 79 2.37 27.43 -16.45
N THR A 80 3.64 27.20 -16.11
CA THR A 80 4.79 27.86 -16.73
C THR A 80 5.67 26.92 -17.56
N ALA A 81 5.56 25.61 -17.37
CA ALA A 81 6.32 24.61 -18.12
C ALA A 81 5.39 23.73 -18.96
N GLN A 82 5.88 23.24 -20.10
CA GLN A 82 5.16 22.23 -20.91
C GLN A 82 5.24 20.82 -20.30
N THR A 83 5.31 20.73 -18.98
CA THR A 83 5.45 19.46 -18.24
C THR A 83 4.18 19.18 -17.45
N PHE A 84 3.83 17.90 -17.36
CA PHE A 84 2.76 17.39 -16.50
C PHE A 84 3.39 16.72 -15.29
N THR A 85 2.84 16.98 -14.11
CA THR A 85 3.14 16.21 -12.92
C THR A 85 2.03 15.19 -12.70
N CYS A 86 2.41 13.94 -12.50
CA CYS A 86 1.49 12.86 -12.17
C CYS A 86 1.70 12.48 -10.71
N SER A 87 0.63 12.54 -9.92
CA SER A 87 0.62 12.08 -8.53
C SER A 87 -0.38 10.95 -8.40
N VAL A 88 0.07 9.82 -7.87
CA VAL A 88 -0.77 8.63 -7.65
C VAL A 88 -0.94 8.41 -6.14
N PHE A 89 -2.19 8.35 -5.71
CA PHE A 89 -2.57 8.12 -4.32
C PHE A 89 -3.42 6.85 -4.21
N ILE A 90 -3.30 6.16 -3.08
CA ILE A 90 -4.13 5.01 -2.72
C ILE A 90 -5.32 5.54 -1.92
N LEU A 91 -6.52 5.29 -2.42
CA LEU A 91 -7.77 5.68 -1.75
C LEU A 91 -8.16 4.66 -0.68
N GLY A 92 -7.96 3.37 -0.95
CA GLY A 92 -8.38 2.32 -0.04
C GLY A 92 -8.48 0.97 -0.73
N ILE A 93 -9.19 0.05 -0.08
CA ILE A 93 -9.57 -1.24 -0.67
C ILE A 93 -11.01 -1.15 -1.18
N THR A 94 -11.30 -1.84 -2.27
CA THR A 94 -12.66 -1.92 -2.83
C THR A 94 -13.58 -2.72 -1.90
N ASP A 95 -14.87 -2.38 -1.88
CA ASP A 95 -15.87 -3.13 -1.11
C ASP A 95 -15.88 -4.61 -1.52
N GLY A 96 -15.78 -5.50 -0.52
CA GLY A 96 -15.72 -6.94 -0.77
C GLY A 96 -14.36 -7.48 -1.24
N ALA A 97 -13.32 -6.65 -1.37
CA ALA A 97 -11.98 -7.09 -1.79
C ALA A 97 -11.42 -8.27 -0.94
N ILE A 98 -11.63 -8.21 0.38
CA ILE A 98 -11.21 -9.30 1.29
C ILE A 98 -12.00 -10.58 1.02
N ALA A 99 -13.32 -10.49 0.82
CA ALA A 99 -14.15 -11.65 0.52
C ALA A 99 -13.75 -12.28 -0.83
N LYS A 100 -13.55 -11.45 -1.86
CA LYS A 100 -13.11 -11.87 -3.20
C LYS A 100 -11.78 -12.63 -3.15
N THR A 101 -10.80 -12.10 -2.44
CA THR A 101 -9.49 -12.80 -2.27
C THR A 101 -9.59 -14.13 -1.52
N ILE A 102 -10.55 -14.29 -0.60
CA ILE A 102 -10.79 -15.58 0.07
C ILE A 102 -11.47 -16.57 -0.89
N THR A 103 -12.45 -16.11 -1.65
CA THR A 103 -13.17 -16.94 -2.64
C THR A 103 -12.26 -17.43 -3.76
N GLU A 104 -11.32 -16.60 -4.21
CA GLU A 104 -10.37 -16.92 -5.28
C GLU A 104 -9.06 -17.56 -4.76
N ASP A 105 -9.00 -17.88 -3.46
CA ASP A 105 -7.88 -18.50 -2.73
C ASP A 105 -6.55 -17.71 -2.79
N TRP A 106 -6.62 -16.39 -2.98
CA TRP A 106 -5.45 -15.49 -3.00
C TRP A 106 -5.00 -15.09 -1.60
N ARG A 107 -4.88 -16.06 -0.69
CA ARG A 107 -4.54 -15.83 0.73
C ARG A 107 -3.18 -15.18 0.95
N TYR A 108 -2.29 -15.22 -0.04
CA TYR A 108 -0.99 -14.56 0.00
C TYR A 108 -1.09 -13.01 -0.04
N LEU A 109 -2.24 -12.47 -0.45
CA LEU A 109 -2.56 -11.04 -0.46
C LEU A 109 -3.02 -10.52 0.92
N ILE A 110 -3.57 -11.40 1.74
CA ILE A 110 -4.01 -11.16 3.13
C ILE A 110 -2.83 -11.40 4.08
N LYS A 111 -2.79 -10.75 5.26
CA LYS A 111 -1.74 -11.06 6.25
C LYS A 111 -1.94 -12.51 6.66
N THR A 112 -1.03 -13.39 6.27
CA THR A 112 -0.91 -14.70 6.90
C THR A 112 -0.29 -14.45 8.27
N SER A 113 -1.14 -14.18 9.26
CA SER A 113 -0.77 -14.30 10.67
C SER A 113 -0.31 -15.75 10.90
N ARG A 114 0.98 -15.91 11.18
CA ARG A 114 1.52 -17.04 11.92
C ARG A 114 1.99 -16.52 13.25
#